data_AF-F4GXU7-F1
#
_entry.id   AF-F4GXU7-F1
#
_cell.length_a   1.000
_cell.length_b   1.000
_cell.length_c   1.000
_cell.angle_alpha   90.00
_cell.angle_beta   90.00
_cell.angle_gamma   90.00
#
_symmetry.space_group_name_H-M   'P 1'
#
loop_
_entity.id
_entity.type
_entity.pdbx_description
1 polymer ?
#
loop_
_entity_poly.entity_id
_entity_poly.type
_entity_poly.pdbx_seq_one_letter_code
_entity_poly.pdbx_strand_id
1 'polypeptide(L)'
;MSEVIEKEDTELVLLPPAETALEVYQQQAGLDPYIERIRAEVTGHKQDLTTDKGRKAIASLAFKVRKSKTALDNLGKQLVDDLKEIPKKIDAERKRMRDQLDALAGEVRKPLDEWEAAEGARVAEHRANLECLKAAPTDGMTAENIEMLITCLQSNVIDASWEEFETEAHRVMAASLTAYKAALERQQKYEADQAELARLKVEAEARAKKDEQDRIAREAAEAATKAAEAKAQAERDAAAKREADAKAAQAKAEQGAKDAAERQRRAEEQAETERLASAERAKQAAENARLAEVKRQADEAARIEAETRAREKDRAHKAKIMGAAKVAIMQSGITEDQAREVVKLIAAGKVPNVQINY
;
A
#
# COMPACT_ATOMS: atom_id res chain seq x y z
N MET A 1 -22.84 -133.64 84.36
CA MET A 1 -23.72 -132.90 85.27
C MET A 1 -24.58 -132.00 84.40
N SER A 2 -25.84 -132.40 84.31
CA SER A 2 -26.91 -131.81 83.52
C SER A 2 -27.36 -130.48 84.13
N GLU A 3 -27.65 -129.49 83.29
CA GLU A 3 -28.67 -128.47 83.54
C GLU A 3 -28.95 -127.76 82.22
N VAL A 4 -29.89 -128.31 81.45
CA VAL A 4 -31.29 -127.86 81.35
C VAL A 4 -31.40 -126.49 80.69
N ILE A 5 -31.80 -126.60 79.43
CA ILE A 5 -32.18 -125.56 78.49
C ILE A 5 -33.45 -124.90 79.02
N GLU A 6 -33.39 -123.61 79.34
CA GLU A 6 -34.54 -122.71 79.21
C GLU A 6 -34.19 -121.64 78.19
N LYS A 7 -34.75 -121.81 76.99
CA LYS A 7 -34.82 -120.81 75.94
C LYS A 7 -36.00 -119.90 76.28
N GLU A 8 -35.75 -118.68 76.72
CA GLU A 8 -36.73 -117.59 76.68
C GLU A 8 -36.01 -116.23 76.80
N ASP A 9 -35.55 -115.69 75.67
CA ASP A 9 -35.53 -114.25 75.34
C ASP A 9 -34.87 -114.02 73.97
N THR A 10 -35.67 -114.11 72.90
CA THR A 10 -35.25 -113.81 71.53
C THR A 10 -35.30 -112.29 71.30
N GLU A 11 -34.14 -111.65 71.39
CA GLU A 11 -33.94 -110.23 71.08
C GLU A 11 -33.65 -110.02 69.58
N LEU A 12 -34.66 -109.55 68.86
CA LEU A 12 -34.54 -109.06 67.48
C LEU A 12 -33.84 -107.69 67.45
N VAL A 13 -32.51 -107.71 67.41
CA VAL A 13 -31.66 -106.75 66.70
C VAL A 13 -30.44 -107.51 66.16
N LEU A 14 -30.54 -108.00 64.92
CA LEU A 14 -29.43 -108.63 64.22
C LEU A 14 -28.88 -107.63 63.19
N LEU A 15 -27.78 -106.99 63.56
CA LEU A 15 -27.05 -106.08 62.70
C LEU A 15 -25.80 -106.76 62.14
N PRO A 16 -25.37 -106.40 60.92
CA PRO A 16 -24.06 -106.76 60.43
C PRO A 16 -22.96 -106.29 61.41
N PRO A 17 -21.92 -107.09 61.67
CA PRO A 17 -20.76 -106.67 62.43
C PRO A 17 -20.17 -105.38 61.85
N ALA A 18 -19.72 -104.45 62.69
CA ALA A 18 -19.20 -103.15 62.23
C ALA A 18 -18.05 -103.29 61.21
N GLU A 19 -17.23 -104.33 61.33
CA GLU A 19 -16.11 -104.64 60.44
C GLU A 19 -16.55 -105.06 59.03
N THR A 20 -17.70 -105.73 58.90
CA THR A 20 -18.22 -106.25 57.61
C THR A 20 -19.43 -105.46 57.11
N ALA A 21 -19.93 -104.50 57.89
CA ALA A 21 -21.12 -103.73 57.57
C ALA A 21 -20.97 -102.96 56.24
N LEU A 22 -19.81 -102.38 55.95
CA LEU A 22 -19.61 -101.69 54.68
C LEU A 22 -19.75 -102.63 53.47
N GLU A 23 -19.12 -103.80 53.54
CA GLU A 23 -19.15 -104.81 52.47
C GLU A 23 -20.57 -105.36 52.26
N VAL A 24 -21.29 -105.63 53.35
CA VAL A 24 -22.68 -106.11 53.33
C VAL A 24 -23.61 -105.10 52.66
N TYR A 25 -23.44 -103.80 52.89
CA TYR A 25 -24.27 -102.76 52.26
C TYR A 25 -23.86 -102.43 50.81
N GLN A 26 -22.64 -102.77 50.40
CA GLN A 26 -22.16 -102.61 49.03
C GLN A 26 -22.67 -103.72 48.09
N GLN A 27 -22.93 -104.91 48.63
CA GLN A 27 -23.36 -106.06 47.83
C GLN A 27 -24.83 -105.97 47.44
N GLN A 28 -25.15 -106.39 46.21
CA GLN A 28 -26.52 -106.55 45.76
C GLN A 28 -27.24 -107.55 46.67
N ALA A 29 -28.29 -107.10 47.36
CA ALA A 29 -29.06 -107.90 48.30
C ALA A 29 -28.25 -108.44 49.50
N GLY A 30 -27.16 -107.77 49.90
CA GLY A 30 -26.29 -108.24 51.00
C GLY A 30 -26.96 -108.27 52.38
N LEU A 31 -28.06 -107.54 52.57
CA LEU A 31 -28.87 -107.58 53.81
C LEU A 31 -29.84 -108.77 53.87
N ASP A 32 -30.03 -109.51 52.77
CA ASP A 32 -30.99 -110.62 52.69
C ASP A 32 -30.77 -111.68 53.79
N PRO A 33 -29.53 -112.11 54.14
CA PRO A 33 -29.33 -113.05 55.23
C PRO A 33 -29.84 -112.55 56.59
N TYR A 34 -29.75 -111.24 56.85
CA TYR A 34 -30.25 -110.62 58.08
C TYR A 34 -31.76 -110.47 58.04
N ILE A 35 -32.33 -110.08 56.90
CA ILE A 35 -33.77 -109.96 56.68
C ILE A 35 -34.45 -111.33 56.79
N GLU A 36 -33.88 -112.38 56.20
CA GLU A 36 -34.42 -113.73 56.26
C GLU A 36 -34.32 -114.34 57.66
N ARG A 37 -33.27 -114.02 58.42
CA ARG A 37 -33.18 -114.40 59.84
C ARG A 37 -34.26 -113.71 60.68
N ILE A 38 -34.50 -112.42 60.45
CA ILE A 38 -35.61 -111.68 61.09
C ILE A 38 -36.95 -112.28 60.70
N ARG A 39 -37.14 -112.64 59.42
CA ARG A 39 -38.37 -113.27 58.91
C ARG A 39 -38.61 -114.61 59.60
N ALA A 40 -37.62 -115.50 59.62
CA ALA A 40 -37.71 -116.83 60.22
C ALA A 40 -38.12 -116.76 61.71
N GLU A 41 -37.55 -115.81 62.46
CA GLU A 41 -37.86 -115.60 63.88
C GLU A 41 -39.29 -115.13 64.10
N VAL A 42 -39.83 -114.27 63.21
CA VAL A 42 -41.20 -113.76 63.30
C VAL A 42 -42.24 -114.78 62.84
N THR A 43 -41.95 -115.55 61.79
CA THR A 43 -42.87 -116.59 61.26
C THR A 43 -42.90 -117.87 62.10
N GLY A 44 -41.87 -118.12 62.91
CA GLY A 44 -41.83 -119.27 63.82
C GLY A 44 -42.76 -119.17 65.04
N HIS A 45 -43.33 -117.99 65.31
CA HIS A 45 -44.21 -117.78 66.46
C HIS A 45 -45.67 -118.13 66.13
N LYS A 46 -46.29 -119.03 66.91
CA LYS A 46 -47.70 -119.42 66.74
C LYS A 46 -48.62 -118.24 67.08
N GLN A 47 -49.28 -117.69 66.08
CA GLN A 47 -50.15 -116.51 66.24
C GLN A 47 -51.50 -116.92 66.84
N ASP A 48 -51.79 -116.45 68.05
CA ASP A 48 -53.11 -116.57 68.67
C ASP A 48 -53.83 -115.21 68.67
N LEU A 49 -54.94 -115.12 67.92
CA LEU A 49 -55.76 -113.91 67.83
C LEU A 49 -56.94 -113.91 68.79
N THR A 50 -57.22 -115.06 69.43
CA THR A 50 -58.38 -115.25 70.29
C THR A 50 -58.19 -114.63 71.68
N THR A 51 -56.93 -114.53 72.14
CA THR A 51 -56.56 -113.94 73.44
C THR A 51 -55.97 -112.53 73.31
N ASP A 52 -56.19 -111.68 74.32
CA ASP A 52 -55.57 -110.35 74.41
C ASP A 52 -54.03 -110.43 74.48
N LYS A 53 -53.51 -111.44 75.19
CA LYS A 53 -52.08 -111.71 75.28
C LYS A 53 -51.47 -112.06 73.91
N GLY A 54 -52.13 -112.91 73.12
CA GLY A 54 -51.65 -113.28 71.79
C GLY A 54 -51.63 -112.10 70.81
N ARG A 55 -52.67 -111.24 70.83
CA ARG A 55 -52.68 -110.00 70.03
C ARG A 55 -51.57 -109.02 70.43
N LYS A 56 -51.28 -108.87 71.72
CA LYS A 56 -50.17 -108.04 72.23
C LYS A 56 -48.79 -108.62 71.86
N ALA A 57 -48.63 -109.94 71.87
CA ALA A 57 -47.40 -110.59 71.42
C ALA A 57 -47.11 -110.32 69.94
N ILE A 58 -48.14 -110.37 69.08
CA ILE A 58 -48.02 -110.00 67.65
C ILE A 58 -47.62 -108.53 67.49
N ALA A 59 -48.23 -107.61 68.25
CA ALA A 59 -47.87 -106.20 68.23
C ALA A 59 -46.41 -105.96 68.67
N SER A 60 -45.94 -106.69 69.69
CA SER A 60 -44.55 -106.65 70.18
C SER A 60 -43.55 -107.17 69.14
N LEU A 61 -43.85 -108.29 68.47
CA LEU A 61 -43.03 -108.80 67.37
C LEU A 61 -42.95 -107.80 66.21
N ALA A 62 -44.07 -107.19 65.82
CA ALA A 62 -44.07 -106.14 64.80
C ALA A 62 -43.26 -104.91 65.21
N PHE A 63 -43.27 -104.53 66.49
CA PHE A 63 -42.43 -103.46 67.01
C PHE A 63 -40.94 -103.81 66.94
N LYS A 64 -40.55 -105.04 67.30
CA LYS A 64 -39.16 -105.53 67.19
C LYS A 64 -38.66 -105.51 65.74
N VAL A 65 -39.49 -105.90 64.78
CA VAL A 65 -39.16 -105.77 63.33
C VAL A 65 -38.93 -104.32 62.93
N ARG A 66 -39.80 -103.39 63.36
CA ARG A 66 -39.62 -101.95 63.09
C ARG A 66 -38.32 -101.42 63.71
N LYS A 67 -37.98 -101.85 64.94
CA LYS A 67 -36.74 -101.49 65.61
C LYS A 67 -35.51 -101.99 64.84
N SER A 68 -35.52 -103.24 64.39
CA SER A 68 -34.45 -103.82 63.57
C SER A 68 -34.31 -103.10 62.22
N LYS A 69 -35.41 -102.75 61.55
CA LYS A 69 -35.41 -101.93 60.33
C LYS A 69 -34.72 -100.58 60.58
N THR A 70 -35.12 -99.85 61.61
CA THR A 70 -34.53 -98.53 61.93
C THR A 70 -33.05 -98.65 62.25
N ALA A 71 -32.62 -99.71 62.94
CA ALA A 71 -31.22 -99.92 63.25
C ALA A 71 -30.38 -100.19 61.98
N LEU A 72 -30.89 -101.00 61.04
CA LEU A 72 -30.24 -101.22 59.74
C LEU A 72 -30.20 -99.93 58.89
N ASP A 73 -31.27 -99.15 58.85
CA ASP A 73 -31.31 -97.88 58.10
C ASP A 73 -30.29 -96.87 58.65
N ASN A 74 -30.25 -96.71 59.98
CA ASN A 74 -29.29 -95.81 60.65
C ASN A 74 -27.83 -96.24 60.43
N LEU A 75 -27.55 -97.55 60.44
CA LEU A 75 -26.20 -98.06 60.16
C LEU A 75 -25.76 -97.76 58.72
N GLY A 76 -26.64 -97.99 57.74
CA GLY A 76 -26.36 -97.64 56.33
C GLY A 76 -26.15 -96.15 56.14
N LYS A 77 -26.96 -95.31 56.80
CA LYS A 77 -26.80 -93.86 56.79
C LYS A 77 -25.44 -93.43 57.38
N GLN A 78 -25.07 -93.97 58.54
CA GLN A 78 -23.78 -93.67 59.19
C GLN A 78 -22.60 -94.04 58.28
N LEU A 79 -22.63 -95.22 57.64
CA LEU A 79 -21.60 -95.64 56.69
C LEU A 79 -21.48 -94.69 55.49
N VAL A 80 -22.60 -94.22 54.94
CA VAL A 80 -22.59 -93.23 53.85
C VAL A 80 -22.04 -91.89 54.31
N ASP A 81 -22.39 -91.45 55.52
CA ASP A 81 -21.89 -90.20 56.09
C ASP A 81 -20.37 -90.28 56.33
N ASP A 82 -19.88 -91.37 56.93
CA ASP A 82 -18.45 -91.63 57.15
C ASP A 82 -17.68 -91.73 55.82
N LEU A 83 -18.24 -92.40 54.81
CA LEU A 83 -17.65 -92.46 53.48
C LEU A 83 -17.56 -91.09 52.82
N LYS A 84 -18.55 -90.20 53.00
CA LYS A 84 -18.54 -88.84 52.44
C LYS A 84 -17.52 -87.94 53.14
N GLU A 85 -17.17 -88.21 54.40
CA GLU A 85 -16.12 -87.48 55.09
C GLU A 85 -14.73 -87.71 54.47
N ILE A 86 -14.49 -88.86 53.83
CA ILE A 86 -13.22 -89.15 53.17
C ILE A 86 -12.97 -88.21 51.98
N PRO A 87 -13.84 -88.10 50.95
CA PRO A 87 -13.70 -87.12 49.88
C PRO A 87 -13.65 -85.67 50.38
N LYS A 88 -14.47 -85.30 51.38
CA LYS A 88 -14.43 -83.94 51.96
C LYS A 88 -13.05 -83.61 52.52
N LYS A 89 -12.43 -84.52 53.27
CA LYS A 89 -11.08 -84.34 53.81
C LYS A 89 -10.03 -84.31 52.71
N ILE A 90 -10.15 -85.16 51.69
CA ILE A 90 -9.23 -85.17 50.54
C ILE A 90 -9.30 -83.83 49.79
N ASP A 91 -10.50 -83.31 49.49
CA ASP A 91 -10.63 -82.04 48.78
C ASP A 91 -10.17 -80.85 49.63
N ALA A 92 -10.41 -80.87 50.94
CA ALA A 92 -9.88 -79.87 51.86
C ALA A 92 -8.35 -79.88 51.87
N GLU A 93 -7.71 -81.06 51.95
CA GLU A 93 -6.26 -81.16 51.94
C GLU A 93 -5.66 -80.78 50.58
N ARG A 94 -6.31 -81.17 49.48
CA ARG A 94 -5.91 -80.73 48.13
C ARG A 94 -5.97 -79.22 47.96
N LYS A 95 -6.99 -78.58 48.51
CA LYS A 95 -7.08 -77.11 48.51
C LYS A 95 -5.97 -76.51 49.37
N ARG A 96 -5.80 -76.97 50.61
CA ARG A 96 -4.74 -76.52 51.52
C ARG A 96 -3.37 -76.63 50.87
N MET A 97 -3.07 -77.77 50.24
CA MET A 97 -1.81 -78.00 49.54
C MET A 97 -1.60 -77.00 48.39
N ARG A 98 -2.61 -76.77 47.54
CA ARG A 98 -2.50 -75.78 46.45
C ARG A 98 -2.26 -74.38 47.00
N ASP A 99 -3.08 -73.94 47.95
CA ASP A 99 -2.97 -72.60 48.54
C ASP A 99 -1.57 -72.40 49.18
N GLN A 100 -1.02 -73.42 49.84
CA GLN A 100 0.33 -73.38 50.42
C GLN A 100 1.44 -73.36 49.37
N LEU A 101 1.35 -74.18 48.32
CA LEU A 101 2.36 -74.20 47.26
C LEU A 101 2.33 -72.92 46.41
N ASP A 102 1.14 -72.37 46.15
CA ASP A 102 0.99 -71.09 45.45
C ASP A 102 1.55 -69.93 46.27
N ALA A 103 1.30 -69.91 47.59
CA ALA A 103 1.90 -68.94 48.49
C ALA A 103 3.43 -69.05 48.52
N LEU A 104 3.97 -70.27 48.63
CA LEU A 104 5.41 -70.51 48.61
C LEU A 104 6.03 -70.11 47.26
N ALA A 105 5.36 -70.39 46.14
CA ALA A 105 5.82 -69.95 44.83
C ALA A 105 5.89 -68.41 44.74
N GLY A 106 4.90 -67.71 45.30
CA GLY A 106 4.92 -66.26 45.43
C GLY A 106 6.08 -65.75 46.30
N GLU A 107 6.32 -66.36 47.47
CA GLU A 107 7.44 -66.01 48.35
C GLU A 107 8.80 -66.24 47.68
N VAL A 108 8.95 -67.33 46.93
CA VAL A 108 10.18 -67.64 46.19
C VAL A 108 10.39 -66.68 45.02
N ARG A 109 9.31 -66.27 44.33
CA ARG A 109 9.36 -65.31 43.21
C ARG A 109 9.60 -63.87 43.67
N LYS A 110 9.12 -63.52 44.87
CA LYS A 110 9.10 -62.14 45.39
C LYS A 110 10.45 -61.40 45.33
N PRO A 111 11.61 -61.98 45.73
CA PRO A 111 12.89 -61.28 45.60
C PRO A 111 13.27 -60.96 44.16
N LEU A 112 12.89 -61.82 43.20
CA LEU A 112 13.14 -61.58 41.78
C LEU A 112 12.18 -60.49 41.25
N ASP A 113 10.92 -60.49 41.66
CA ASP A 113 9.97 -59.42 41.28
C ASP A 113 10.41 -58.05 41.81
N GLU A 114 10.90 -57.99 43.06
CA GLU A 114 11.45 -56.78 43.68
C GLU A 114 12.70 -56.29 42.94
N TRP A 115 13.60 -57.21 42.57
CA TRP A 115 14.78 -56.88 41.76
C TRP A 115 14.41 -56.42 40.35
N GLU A 116 13.50 -57.11 39.65
CA GLU A 116 13.02 -56.74 38.32
C GLU A 116 12.37 -55.34 38.33
N ALA A 117 11.60 -55.02 39.37
CA ALA A 117 11.00 -53.70 39.55
C ALA A 117 12.05 -52.61 39.85
N ALA A 118 13.00 -52.89 40.74
CA ALA A 118 14.09 -51.95 41.07
C ALA A 118 15.00 -51.69 39.86
N GLU A 119 15.36 -52.74 39.13
CA GLU A 119 16.18 -52.65 37.92
C GLU A 119 15.44 -51.92 36.80
N GLY A 120 14.14 -52.20 36.63
CA GLY A 120 13.28 -51.46 35.71
C GLY A 120 13.22 -49.97 36.06
N ALA A 121 13.12 -49.62 37.34
CA ALA A 121 13.15 -48.23 37.81
C ALA A 121 14.51 -47.56 37.56
N ARG A 122 15.62 -48.24 37.87
CA ARG A 122 17.00 -47.77 37.63
C ARG A 122 17.21 -47.44 36.15
N VAL A 123 16.88 -48.38 35.26
CA VAL A 123 17.01 -48.19 33.81
C VAL A 123 16.10 -47.07 33.30
N ALA A 124 14.87 -46.95 33.82
CA ALA A 124 13.95 -45.89 33.44
C ALA A 124 14.47 -44.50 33.86
N GLU A 125 15.05 -44.38 35.07
CA GLU A 125 15.66 -43.15 35.56
C GLU A 125 16.84 -42.71 34.68
N HIS A 126 17.78 -43.62 34.37
CA HIS A 126 18.89 -43.29 33.47
C HIS A 126 18.41 -42.89 32.07
N ARG A 127 17.38 -43.55 31.54
CA ARG A 127 16.78 -43.16 30.25
C ARG A 127 16.14 -41.78 30.32
N ALA A 128 15.41 -41.45 31.38
CA ALA A 128 14.84 -40.12 31.55
C ALA A 128 15.94 -39.05 31.64
N ASN A 129 17.02 -39.32 32.38
CA ASN A 129 18.17 -38.42 32.48
C ASN A 129 18.86 -38.25 31.12
N LEU A 130 19.01 -39.32 30.33
CA LEU A 130 19.52 -39.23 28.95
C LEU A 130 18.64 -38.35 28.06
N GLU A 131 17.31 -38.45 28.17
CA GLU A 131 16.40 -37.57 27.43
C GLU A 131 16.57 -36.10 27.84
N CYS A 132 16.76 -35.81 29.13
CA CYS A 132 17.02 -34.46 29.62
C CYS A 132 18.34 -33.86 29.08
N LEU A 133 19.33 -34.70 28.75
CA LEU A 133 20.58 -34.24 28.14
C LEU A 133 20.45 -33.91 26.66
N LYS A 134 19.38 -34.33 25.98
CA LYS A 134 19.17 -34.05 24.55
C LYS A 134 18.86 -32.58 24.32
N ALA A 135 19.36 -32.05 23.20
CA ALA A 135 19.11 -30.68 22.81
C ALA A 135 17.61 -30.46 22.53
N ALA A 136 17.04 -29.46 23.22
CA ALA A 136 15.71 -28.95 22.96
C ALA A 136 15.73 -28.00 21.75
N PRO A 137 14.59 -27.82 21.05
CA PRO A 137 14.47 -26.83 19.99
C PRO A 137 14.79 -25.41 20.51
N THR A 138 15.60 -24.67 19.77
CA THR A 138 16.02 -23.30 20.11
C THR A 138 15.28 -22.22 19.30
N ASP A 139 14.19 -22.59 18.61
CA ASP A 139 13.46 -21.68 17.74
C ASP A 139 12.87 -20.50 18.55
N GLY A 140 13.19 -19.28 18.12
CA GLY A 140 12.72 -18.05 18.76
C GLY A 140 13.45 -17.65 20.05
N MET A 141 14.51 -18.37 20.46
CA MET A 141 15.34 -17.99 21.60
C MET A 141 16.38 -16.93 21.24
N THR A 142 16.74 -16.08 22.20
CA THR A 142 17.87 -15.15 22.07
C THR A 142 19.21 -15.87 22.26
N ALA A 143 20.31 -15.22 21.84
CA ALA A 143 21.65 -15.75 22.08
C ALA A 143 21.91 -16.02 23.58
N GLU A 144 21.47 -15.10 24.45
CA GLU A 144 21.59 -15.23 25.91
C GLU A 144 20.86 -16.47 26.46
N ASN A 145 19.64 -16.74 25.98
CA ASN A 145 18.89 -17.92 26.40
C ASN A 145 19.59 -19.22 25.96
N ILE A 146 20.18 -19.25 24.77
CA ILE A 146 20.93 -20.42 24.28
C ILE A 146 22.22 -20.61 25.10
N GLU A 147 22.92 -19.54 25.48
CA GLU A 147 24.07 -19.61 26.39
C GLU A 147 23.71 -20.18 27.76
N MET A 148 22.54 -19.81 28.29
CA MET A 148 22.03 -20.37 29.54
C MET A 148 21.76 -21.88 29.41
N LEU A 149 21.22 -22.35 28.28
CA LEU A 149 21.03 -23.78 28.01
C LEU A 149 22.37 -24.53 27.94
N ILE A 150 23.37 -23.95 27.28
CA ILE A 150 24.74 -24.52 27.24
C ILE A 150 25.31 -24.62 28.65
N THR A 151 25.19 -23.57 29.45
CA THR A 151 25.71 -23.53 30.83
C THR A 151 25.00 -24.56 31.72
N CYS A 152 23.68 -24.66 31.61
CA CYS A 152 22.89 -25.66 32.32
C CYS A 152 23.34 -27.07 31.92
N LEU A 153 23.48 -27.34 30.62
CA LEU A 153 23.92 -28.64 30.14
C LEU A 153 25.33 -28.98 30.66
N GLN A 154 26.28 -28.04 30.60
CA GLN A 154 27.65 -28.20 31.11
C GLN A 154 27.74 -28.41 32.62
N SER A 155 26.72 -27.97 33.36
CA SER A 155 26.67 -28.17 34.82
C SER A 155 26.26 -29.58 35.21
N ASN A 156 25.79 -30.40 34.26
CA ASN A 156 25.49 -31.81 34.54
C ASN A 156 26.78 -32.60 34.73
N VAL A 157 26.90 -33.26 35.87
CA VAL A 157 28.01 -34.17 36.15
C VAL A 157 27.62 -35.56 35.63
N ILE A 158 28.42 -36.05 34.69
CA ILE A 158 28.34 -37.42 34.19
C ILE A 158 29.54 -38.14 34.79
N ASP A 159 29.25 -39.04 35.72
CA ASP A 159 30.24 -39.83 36.46
C ASP A 159 29.76 -41.28 36.59
N ALA A 160 30.46 -42.06 37.43
CA ALA A 160 30.16 -43.48 37.66
C ALA A 160 28.72 -43.77 38.14
N SER A 161 27.96 -42.78 38.61
CA SER A 161 26.54 -42.94 38.95
C SER A 161 25.66 -43.26 37.73
N TRP A 162 26.15 -43.05 36.51
CA TRP A 162 25.42 -43.39 35.27
C TRP A 162 25.62 -44.84 34.82
N GLU A 163 26.50 -45.59 35.49
CA GLU A 163 26.72 -47.03 35.24
C GLU A 163 26.93 -47.33 33.74
N GLU A 164 26.20 -48.29 33.15
CA GLU A 164 26.35 -48.61 31.72
C GLU A 164 25.92 -47.48 30.76
N PHE A 165 25.24 -46.45 31.26
CA PHE A 165 24.78 -45.30 30.48
C PHE A 165 25.79 -44.14 30.43
N GLU A 166 26.88 -44.19 31.20
CA GLU A 166 27.86 -43.10 31.30
C GLU A 166 28.43 -42.70 29.93
N THR A 167 28.84 -43.69 29.13
CA THR A 167 29.41 -43.45 27.80
C THR A 167 28.37 -42.82 26.86
N GLU A 168 27.12 -43.30 26.91
CA GLU A 168 26.04 -42.74 26.10
C GLU A 168 25.67 -41.33 26.55
N ALA A 169 25.64 -41.07 27.86
CA ALA A 169 25.38 -39.76 28.43
C ALA A 169 26.42 -38.74 27.97
N HIS A 170 27.72 -39.08 28.01
CA HIS A 170 28.78 -38.24 27.47
C HIS A 170 28.59 -37.96 25.98
N ARG A 171 28.23 -38.99 25.19
CA ARG A 171 27.97 -38.84 23.76
C ARG A 171 26.80 -37.90 23.48
N VAL A 172 25.68 -38.08 24.19
CA VAL A 172 24.47 -37.26 24.05
C VAL A 172 24.76 -35.82 24.48
N MET A 173 25.41 -35.61 25.63
CA MET A 173 25.79 -34.28 26.10
C MET A 173 26.71 -33.58 25.09
N ALA A 174 27.71 -34.27 24.54
CA ALA A 174 28.60 -33.71 23.54
C ALA A 174 27.86 -33.32 22.25
N ALA A 175 26.94 -34.17 21.78
CA ALA A 175 26.09 -33.89 20.62
C ALA A 175 25.18 -32.66 20.86
N SER A 176 24.52 -32.60 22.02
CA SER A 176 23.68 -31.48 22.42
C SER A 176 24.45 -30.17 22.55
N LEU A 177 25.63 -30.20 23.17
CA LEU A 177 26.52 -29.03 23.25
C LEU A 177 26.93 -28.54 21.87
N THR A 178 27.23 -29.45 20.94
CA THR A 178 27.57 -29.09 19.56
C THR A 178 26.38 -28.43 18.87
N ALA A 179 25.17 -28.97 19.03
CA ALA A 179 23.95 -28.40 18.46
C ALA A 179 23.65 -27.00 19.03
N TYR A 180 23.72 -26.83 20.35
CA TYR A 180 23.49 -25.53 20.99
C TYR A 180 24.55 -24.49 20.63
N LYS A 181 25.83 -24.87 20.54
CA LYS A 181 26.90 -23.95 20.08
C LYS A 181 26.65 -23.47 18.66
N ALA A 182 26.29 -24.38 17.75
CA ALA A 182 25.94 -23.99 16.38
C ALA A 182 24.68 -23.11 16.32
N ALA A 183 23.68 -23.35 17.17
CA ALA A 183 22.51 -22.49 17.29
C ALA A 183 22.87 -21.10 17.83
N LEU A 184 23.74 -21.03 18.84
CA LEU A 184 24.23 -19.80 19.44
C LEU A 184 24.97 -18.94 18.41
N GLU A 185 25.90 -19.52 17.65
CA GLU A 185 26.64 -18.80 16.61
C GLU A 185 25.70 -18.20 15.55
N ARG A 186 24.69 -18.97 15.12
CA ARG A 186 23.67 -18.46 14.20
C ARG A 186 22.88 -17.30 14.78
N GLN A 187 22.49 -17.41 16.05
CA GLN A 187 21.68 -16.40 16.72
C GLN A 187 22.48 -15.13 17.03
N GLN A 188 23.72 -15.26 17.50
CA GLN A 188 24.64 -14.13 17.69
C GLN A 188 24.88 -13.37 16.39
N LYS A 189 25.08 -14.10 15.28
CA LYS A 189 25.22 -13.47 13.96
C LYS A 189 23.94 -12.74 13.56
N TYR A 190 22.78 -13.37 13.72
CA TYR A 190 21.50 -12.74 13.41
C TYR A 190 21.27 -11.44 14.21
N GLU A 191 21.52 -11.47 15.52
CA GLU A 191 21.38 -10.30 16.39
C GLU A 191 22.39 -9.19 16.05
N ALA A 192 23.63 -9.55 15.73
CA ALA A 192 24.65 -8.60 15.26
C ALA A 192 24.24 -7.94 13.94
N ASP A 193 23.76 -8.73 12.96
CA ASP A 193 23.29 -8.23 11.66
C ASP A 193 22.07 -7.29 11.85
N GLN A 194 21.14 -7.60 12.76
CA GLN A 194 20.01 -6.71 13.10
C GLN A 194 20.48 -5.41 13.75
N ALA A 195 21.45 -5.47 14.66
CA ALA A 195 22.01 -4.29 15.31
C ALA A 195 22.75 -3.39 14.31
N GLU A 196 23.54 -3.96 13.40
CA GLU A 196 24.21 -3.22 12.34
C GLU A 196 23.19 -2.58 11.40
N LEU A 197 22.18 -3.33 10.96
CA LEU A 197 21.11 -2.81 10.12
C LEU A 197 20.37 -1.62 10.78
N ALA A 198 20.10 -1.70 12.08
CA ALA A 198 19.50 -0.60 12.83
C ALA A 198 20.42 0.64 12.86
N ARG A 199 21.73 0.46 13.09
CA ARG A 199 22.70 1.56 13.04
C ARG A 199 22.79 2.19 11.66
N LEU A 200 22.83 1.39 10.60
CA LEU A 200 22.85 1.86 9.22
C LEU A 200 21.59 2.66 8.87
N LYS A 201 20.42 2.24 9.35
CA LYS A 201 19.18 3.01 9.17
C LYS A 201 19.24 4.37 9.85
N VAL A 202 19.68 4.43 11.11
CA VAL A 202 19.82 5.69 11.85
C VAL A 202 20.83 6.62 11.17
N GLU A 203 21.96 6.09 10.71
CA GLU A 203 22.97 6.87 9.99
C GLU A 203 22.44 7.37 8.64
N ALA A 204 21.75 6.53 7.87
CA ALA A 204 21.15 6.92 6.60
C ALA A 204 20.09 8.01 6.78
N GLU A 205 19.23 7.90 7.80
CA GLU A 205 18.25 8.92 8.14
C GLU A 205 18.91 10.24 8.56
N ALA A 206 20.00 10.19 9.33
CA ALA A 206 20.75 11.38 9.72
C ALA A 206 21.42 12.05 8.51
N ARG A 207 22.02 11.28 7.61
CA ARG A 207 22.60 11.77 6.35
C ARG A 207 21.53 12.41 5.47
N ALA A 208 20.38 11.74 5.27
CA ALA A 208 19.29 12.29 4.48
C ALA A 208 18.75 13.62 5.04
N LYS A 209 18.61 13.74 6.37
CA LYS A 209 18.24 15.00 7.02
C LYS A 209 19.27 16.10 6.78
N LYS A 210 20.56 15.77 6.88
CA LYS A 210 21.63 16.72 6.62
C LYS A 210 21.67 17.15 5.16
N ASP A 211 21.58 16.21 4.22
CA ASP A 211 21.58 16.49 2.79
C ASP A 211 20.39 17.37 2.40
N GLU A 212 19.21 17.15 3.00
CA GLU A 212 18.05 18.01 2.80
C GLU A 212 18.25 19.41 3.39
N GLN A 213 18.82 19.51 4.60
CA GLN A 213 19.18 20.81 5.19
C GLN A 213 20.20 21.56 4.33
N ASP A 214 21.23 20.87 3.82
CA ASP A 214 22.25 21.43 2.94
C ASP A 214 21.64 21.85 1.60
N ARG A 215 20.69 21.08 1.05
CA ARG A 215 19.94 21.43 -0.17
C ARG A 215 19.10 22.69 0.05
N ILE A 216 18.32 22.75 1.13
CA ILE A 216 17.53 23.93 1.49
C ILE A 216 18.43 25.16 1.68
N ALA A 217 19.58 24.99 2.35
CA ALA A 217 20.54 26.07 2.56
C ALA A 217 21.16 26.57 1.24
N ARG A 218 21.52 25.67 0.32
CA ARG A 218 22.01 26.02 -1.03
C ARG A 218 20.92 26.72 -1.85
N GLU A 219 19.70 26.19 -1.86
CA GLU A 219 18.57 26.81 -2.56
C GLU A 219 18.26 28.21 -2.02
N ALA A 220 18.31 28.40 -0.69
CA ALA A 220 18.14 29.70 -0.05
C ALA A 220 19.28 30.66 -0.42
N ALA A 221 20.53 30.20 -0.44
CA ALA A 221 21.69 31.00 -0.82
C ALA A 221 21.67 31.40 -2.31
N GLU A 222 21.30 30.47 -3.20
CA GLU A 222 21.12 30.74 -4.63
C GLU A 222 19.96 31.70 -4.88
N ALA A 223 18.82 31.51 -4.20
CA ALA A 223 17.69 32.42 -4.29
C ALA A 223 18.05 33.83 -3.80
N ALA A 224 18.80 33.95 -2.70
CA ALA A 224 19.30 35.22 -2.20
C ALA A 224 20.27 35.88 -3.21
N THR A 225 21.16 35.11 -3.83
CA THR A 225 22.08 35.60 -4.85
C THR A 225 21.33 36.08 -6.08
N LYS A 226 20.40 35.28 -6.62
CA LYS A 226 19.56 35.66 -7.77
C LYS A 226 18.70 36.89 -7.47
N ALA A 227 18.14 37.00 -6.27
CA ALA A 227 17.38 38.17 -5.86
C ALA A 227 18.25 39.43 -5.75
N ALA A 228 19.47 39.30 -5.23
CA ALA A 228 20.44 40.40 -5.18
C ALA A 228 20.90 40.82 -6.58
N GLU A 229 21.19 39.88 -7.47
CA GLU A 229 21.54 40.13 -8.87
C GLU A 229 20.39 40.78 -9.64
N ALA A 230 19.16 40.28 -9.48
CA ALA A 230 17.98 40.86 -10.11
C ALA A 230 17.71 42.29 -9.62
N LYS A 231 17.89 42.56 -8.32
CA LYS A 231 17.80 43.92 -7.78
C LYS A 231 18.90 44.83 -8.32
N ALA A 232 20.14 44.36 -8.36
CA ALA A 232 21.26 45.11 -8.92
C ALA A 232 21.07 45.40 -10.41
N GLN A 233 20.54 44.43 -11.18
CA GLN A 233 20.23 44.61 -12.59
C GLN A 233 19.07 45.59 -12.78
N ALA A 234 18.00 45.50 -11.99
CA ALA A 234 16.90 46.46 -12.02
C ALA A 234 17.37 47.89 -11.69
N GLU A 235 18.29 48.04 -10.74
CA GLU A 235 18.90 49.34 -10.42
C GLU A 235 19.76 49.87 -11.57
N ARG A 236 20.55 49.01 -12.23
CA ARG A 236 21.33 49.36 -13.43
C ARG A 236 20.45 49.75 -14.59
N ASP A 237 19.39 48.98 -14.88
CA ASP A 237 18.45 49.28 -15.96
C ASP A 237 17.69 50.58 -15.69
N ALA A 238 17.30 50.82 -14.43
CA ALA A 238 16.70 52.08 -14.03
C ALA A 238 17.69 53.26 -14.14
N ALA A 239 18.97 53.07 -13.80
CA ALA A 239 20.01 54.09 -14.00
C ALA A 239 20.27 54.38 -15.48
N ALA A 240 20.40 53.32 -16.31
CA ALA A 240 20.58 53.43 -17.75
C ALA A 240 19.39 54.13 -18.42
N LYS A 241 18.16 53.82 -17.98
CA LYS A 241 16.95 54.51 -18.47
C LYS A 241 16.96 55.99 -18.09
N ARG A 242 17.30 56.34 -16.84
CA ARG A 242 17.43 57.75 -16.43
C ARG A 242 18.49 58.50 -17.24
N GLU A 243 19.62 57.86 -17.53
CA GLU A 243 20.68 58.45 -18.35
C GLU A 243 20.24 58.62 -19.81
N ALA A 244 19.57 57.62 -20.39
CA ALA A 244 19.01 57.68 -21.73
C ALA A 244 17.94 58.77 -21.85
N ASP A 245 17.04 58.88 -20.87
CA ASP A 245 16.01 59.92 -20.81
C ASP A 245 16.64 61.32 -20.68
N ALA A 246 17.69 61.46 -19.86
CA ALA A 246 18.45 62.72 -19.73
C ALA A 246 19.17 63.11 -21.04
N LYS A 247 19.82 62.15 -21.71
CA LYS A 247 20.47 62.36 -23.02
C LYS A 247 19.44 62.71 -24.11
N ALA A 248 18.28 62.06 -24.11
CA ALA A 248 17.20 62.36 -25.06
C ALA A 248 16.61 63.75 -24.80
N ALA A 249 16.45 64.16 -23.54
CA ALA A 249 16.03 65.52 -23.19
C ALA A 249 17.08 66.56 -23.62
N GLN A 250 18.37 66.29 -23.39
CA GLN A 250 19.46 67.16 -23.82
C GLN A 250 19.54 67.28 -25.35
N ALA A 251 19.43 66.16 -26.08
CA ALA A 251 19.41 66.16 -27.53
C ALA A 251 18.21 66.93 -28.09
N LYS A 252 17.02 66.80 -27.50
CA LYS A 252 15.84 67.60 -27.86
C LYS A 252 16.05 69.09 -27.57
N ALA A 253 16.67 69.45 -26.45
CA ALA A 253 16.98 70.83 -26.13
C ALA A 253 18.02 71.42 -27.10
N GLU A 254 19.05 70.67 -27.45
CA GLU A 254 20.08 71.09 -28.42
C GLU A 254 19.51 71.23 -29.83
N GLN A 255 18.66 70.29 -30.27
CA GLN A 255 17.94 70.37 -31.53
C GLN A 255 17.02 71.61 -31.54
N GLY A 256 16.27 71.85 -30.46
CA GLY A 256 15.44 73.04 -30.31
C GLY A 256 16.23 74.35 -30.37
N ALA A 257 17.44 74.38 -29.81
CA ALA A 257 18.35 75.53 -29.89
C ALA A 257 18.90 75.73 -31.31
N LYS A 258 19.26 74.66 -32.02
CA LYS A 258 19.70 74.72 -33.43
C LYS A 258 18.58 75.20 -34.35
N ASP A 259 17.37 74.67 -34.18
CA ASP A 259 16.20 75.07 -34.97
C ASP A 259 15.78 76.52 -34.66
N ALA A 260 15.99 77.01 -33.44
CA ALA A 260 15.80 78.42 -33.10
C ALA A 260 16.85 79.33 -33.75
N ALA A 261 18.13 78.93 -33.72
CA ALA A 261 19.22 79.67 -34.36
C ALA A 261 19.07 79.72 -35.89
N GLU A 262 18.62 78.64 -36.52
CA GLU A 262 18.36 78.61 -37.97
C GLU A 262 17.17 79.49 -38.35
N ARG A 263 16.10 79.50 -37.56
CA ARG A 263 14.98 80.44 -37.76
C ARG A 263 15.42 81.90 -37.64
N GLN A 264 16.32 82.21 -36.71
CA GLN A 264 16.85 83.56 -36.56
C GLN A 264 17.71 83.97 -37.76
N ARG A 265 18.60 83.09 -38.26
CA ARG A 265 19.37 83.36 -39.49
C ARG A 265 18.48 83.59 -40.71
N ARG A 266 17.44 82.77 -40.90
CA ARG A 266 16.49 82.95 -42.01
C ARG A 266 15.71 84.26 -41.90
N ALA A 267 15.37 84.69 -40.69
CA ALA A 267 14.72 85.98 -40.46
C ALA A 267 15.65 87.17 -40.77
N GLU A 268 16.94 87.06 -40.42
CA GLU A 268 17.96 88.07 -40.73
C GLU A 268 18.22 88.16 -42.26
N GLU A 269 18.35 87.02 -42.94
CA GLU A 269 18.48 86.99 -44.42
C GLU A 269 17.26 87.58 -45.13
N GLN A 270 16.04 87.29 -44.66
CA GLN A 270 14.82 87.87 -45.21
C GLN A 270 14.76 89.40 -45.03
N ALA A 271 15.15 89.90 -43.85
CA ALA A 271 15.22 91.33 -43.58
C ALA A 271 16.26 92.05 -44.46
N GLU A 272 17.41 91.41 -44.73
CA GLU A 272 18.44 91.97 -45.61
C GLU A 272 17.99 91.99 -47.09
N THR A 273 17.35 90.90 -47.54
CA THR A 273 16.80 90.80 -48.90
C THR A 273 15.71 91.86 -49.15
N GLU A 274 14.85 92.11 -48.16
CA GLU A 274 13.79 93.12 -48.27
C GLU A 274 14.35 94.56 -48.24
N ARG A 275 15.44 94.80 -47.50
CA ARG A 275 16.15 96.09 -47.54
C ARG A 275 16.74 96.40 -48.91
N LEU A 276 17.40 95.43 -49.53
CA LEU A 276 18.00 95.55 -50.86
C LEU A 276 16.92 95.76 -51.93
N ALA A 277 15.82 94.99 -51.87
CA ALA A 277 14.68 95.15 -52.76
C ALA A 277 13.99 96.52 -52.63
N SER A 278 13.94 97.12 -51.43
CA SER A 278 13.38 98.46 -51.24
C SER A 278 14.27 99.56 -51.85
N ALA A 279 15.59 99.42 -51.77
CA ALA A 279 16.55 100.37 -52.33
C ALA A 279 16.57 100.33 -53.88
N GLU A 280 16.37 99.16 -54.47
CA GLU A 280 16.33 98.98 -55.92
C GLU A 280 15.00 99.48 -56.53
N ARG A 281 13.86 99.26 -55.85
CA ARG A 281 12.57 99.88 -56.23
C ARG A 281 12.60 101.41 -56.18
N ALA A 282 13.30 102.00 -55.21
CA ALA A 282 13.46 103.45 -55.12
C ALA A 282 14.29 104.04 -56.27
N LYS A 283 15.34 103.34 -56.72
CA LYS A 283 16.13 103.73 -57.91
C LYS A 283 15.33 103.61 -59.21
N GLN A 284 14.59 102.51 -59.39
CA GLN A 284 13.79 102.29 -60.60
C GLN A 284 12.65 103.30 -60.75
N ALA A 285 12.04 103.74 -59.63
CA ALA A 285 10.99 104.76 -59.63
C ALA A 285 11.50 106.16 -60.04
N ALA A 286 12.72 106.52 -59.64
CA ALA A 286 13.35 107.80 -60.00
C ALA A 286 13.74 107.87 -61.49
N GLU A 287 14.16 106.74 -62.08
CA GLU A 287 14.56 106.66 -63.49
C GLU A 287 13.34 106.68 -64.44
N ASN A 288 12.27 105.99 -64.09
CA ASN A 288 11.01 106.00 -64.85
C ASN A 288 10.34 107.39 -64.86
N ALA A 289 10.45 108.17 -63.77
CA ALA A 289 9.95 109.55 -63.73
C ALA A 289 10.71 110.50 -64.68
N ARG A 290 12.02 110.30 -64.86
CA ARG A 290 12.84 111.12 -65.77
C ARG A 290 12.52 110.83 -67.24
N LEU A 291 12.27 109.57 -67.59
CA LEU A 291 11.93 109.15 -68.96
C LEU A 291 10.52 109.58 -69.39
N ALA A 292 9.56 109.64 -68.46
CA ALA A 292 8.20 110.13 -68.73
C ALA A 292 8.15 111.64 -69.03
N GLU A 293 9.03 112.44 -68.42
CA GLU A 293 9.09 113.90 -68.66
C GLU A 293 9.66 114.24 -70.05
N VAL A 294 10.71 113.53 -70.47
CA VAL A 294 11.33 113.73 -71.80
C VAL A 294 10.38 113.35 -72.94
N LYS A 295 9.53 112.33 -72.74
CA LYS A 295 8.57 111.87 -73.74
C LYS A 295 7.42 112.85 -73.99
N ARG A 296 6.92 113.53 -72.94
CA ARG A 296 5.87 114.57 -73.08
C ARG A 296 6.31 115.77 -73.91
N GLN A 297 7.56 116.20 -73.76
CA GLN A 297 8.07 117.37 -74.47
C GLN A 297 8.29 117.09 -75.98
N ALA A 298 8.61 115.84 -76.34
CA ALA A 298 8.74 115.42 -77.74
C ALA A 298 7.38 115.27 -78.45
N ASP A 299 6.37 114.72 -77.76
CA ASP A 299 5.05 114.46 -78.35
C ASP A 299 4.24 115.77 -78.58
N GLU A 300 4.43 116.81 -77.76
CA GLU A 300 3.76 118.11 -77.94
C GLU A 300 4.34 118.91 -79.12
N ALA A 301 5.66 118.85 -79.33
CA ALA A 301 6.33 119.53 -80.46
C ALA A 301 5.95 118.92 -81.82
N ALA A 302 5.81 117.59 -81.89
CA ALA A 302 5.41 116.90 -83.11
C ALA A 302 3.96 117.20 -83.54
N ARG A 303 3.06 117.47 -82.58
CA ARG A 303 1.64 117.75 -82.87
C ARG A 303 1.42 119.13 -83.52
N ILE A 304 2.19 120.15 -83.11
CA ILE A 304 2.09 121.52 -83.65
C ILE A 304 2.61 121.60 -85.09
N GLU A 305 3.64 120.84 -85.44
CA GLU A 305 4.24 120.86 -86.78
C GLU A 305 3.42 120.10 -87.84
N ALA A 306 2.67 119.07 -87.41
CA ALA A 306 1.77 118.32 -88.30
C ALA A 306 0.50 119.12 -88.66
N GLU A 307 -0.01 119.95 -87.76
CA GLU A 307 -1.26 120.71 -87.97
C GLU A 307 -1.08 121.90 -88.92
N THR A 308 0.09 122.55 -88.93
CA THR A 308 0.38 123.68 -89.83
C THR A 308 0.53 123.22 -91.29
N ARG A 309 1.18 122.07 -91.55
CA ARG A 309 1.36 121.54 -92.91
C ARG A 309 0.07 121.05 -93.58
N ALA A 310 -0.93 120.62 -92.81
CA ALA A 310 -2.22 120.18 -93.36
C ALA A 310 -3.08 121.35 -93.87
N ARG A 311 -3.03 122.51 -93.20
CA ARG A 311 -3.84 123.70 -93.54
C ARG A 311 -3.34 124.42 -94.81
N GLU A 312 -2.05 124.35 -95.13
CA GLU A 312 -1.49 124.98 -96.33
C GLU A 312 -1.80 124.22 -97.62
N LYS A 313 -1.80 122.88 -97.59
CA LYS A 313 -2.09 122.05 -98.76
C LYS A 313 -3.54 122.16 -99.24
N ASP A 314 -4.49 122.30 -98.31
CA ASP A 314 -5.91 122.37 -98.65
C ASP A 314 -6.32 123.71 -99.32
N ARG A 315 -5.67 124.82 -98.94
CA ARG A 315 -5.86 126.13 -99.60
C ARG A 315 -5.36 126.14 -101.04
N ALA A 316 -4.20 125.53 -101.29
CA ALA A 316 -3.60 125.49 -102.62
C ALA A 316 -4.45 124.67 -103.61
N HIS A 317 -5.04 123.56 -103.15
CA HIS A 317 -5.87 122.69 -103.98
C HIS A 317 -7.16 123.38 -104.44
N LYS A 318 -7.88 124.04 -103.52
CA LYS A 318 -9.13 124.75 -103.80
C LYS A 318 -8.93 125.93 -104.78
N ALA A 319 -7.85 126.68 -104.64
CA ALA A 319 -7.53 127.78 -105.55
C ALA A 319 -7.26 127.31 -106.99
N LYS A 320 -6.57 126.17 -107.15
CA LYS A 320 -6.26 125.62 -108.48
C LYS A 320 -7.51 125.18 -109.25
N ILE A 321 -8.44 124.51 -108.58
CA ILE A 321 -9.69 124.02 -109.18
C ILE A 321 -10.57 125.20 -109.63
N MET A 322 -10.75 126.23 -108.78
CA MET A 322 -11.51 127.43 -109.13
C MET A 322 -10.89 128.18 -110.32
N GLY A 323 -9.56 128.25 -110.37
CA GLY A 323 -8.83 128.87 -111.47
C GLY A 323 -9.09 128.17 -112.80
N ALA A 324 -9.08 126.84 -112.83
CA ALA A 324 -9.36 126.05 -114.03
C ALA A 324 -10.81 126.25 -114.52
N ALA A 325 -11.79 126.24 -113.60
CA ALA A 325 -13.20 126.50 -113.95
C ALA A 325 -13.40 127.89 -114.56
N LYS A 326 -12.71 128.92 -114.05
CA LYS A 326 -12.75 130.29 -114.61
C LYS A 326 -12.24 130.32 -116.04
N VAL A 327 -11.10 129.69 -116.31
CA VAL A 327 -10.49 129.68 -117.65
C VAL A 327 -11.38 128.95 -118.66
N ALA A 328 -12.01 127.84 -118.27
CA ALA A 328 -12.94 127.12 -119.15
C ALA A 328 -14.16 127.98 -119.52
N ILE A 329 -14.72 128.73 -118.57
CA ILE A 329 -15.86 129.64 -118.82
C ILE A 329 -15.45 130.84 -119.69
N MET A 330 -14.19 131.27 -119.66
CA MET A 330 -13.74 132.36 -120.54
C MET A 330 -13.72 131.99 -122.03
N GLN A 331 -13.60 130.71 -122.38
CA GLN A 331 -13.54 130.26 -123.78
C GLN A 331 -14.86 130.44 -124.56
N SER A 332 -15.99 130.66 -123.88
CA SER A 332 -17.29 130.92 -124.50
C SER A 332 -17.57 132.39 -124.82
N GLY A 333 -16.55 133.26 -124.79
CA GLY A 333 -16.62 134.64 -125.30
C GLY A 333 -17.02 135.71 -124.27
N ILE A 334 -16.93 135.41 -122.96
CA ILE A 334 -17.23 136.32 -121.85
C ILE A 334 -15.96 136.84 -121.16
N THR A 335 -16.02 138.05 -120.59
CA THR A 335 -14.87 138.72 -119.96
C THR A 335 -14.46 138.09 -118.62
N GLU A 336 -13.20 138.25 -118.23
CA GLU A 336 -12.62 137.60 -117.04
C GLU A 336 -13.37 137.93 -115.73
N ASP A 337 -13.80 139.17 -115.55
CA ASP A 337 -14.53 139.58 -114.34
C ASP A 337 -15.90 138.91 -114.25
N GLN A 338 -16.59 138.77 -115.38
CA GLN A 338 -17.86 138.04 -115.46
C GLN A 338 -17.65 136.55 -115.20
N ALA A 339 -16.60 135.94 -115.77
CA ALA A 339 -16.28 134.53 -115.53
C ALA A 339 -15.92 134.24 -114.05
N ARG A 340 -15.18 135.15 -113.40
CA ARG A 340 -14.86 135.06 -111.97
C ARG A 340 -16.12 135.11 -111.11
N GLU A 341 -17.05 135.99 -111.44
CA GLU A 341 -18.29 136.14 -110.68
C GLU A 341 -19.21 134.93 -110.85
N VAL A 342 -19.25 134.35 -112.06
CA VAL A 342 -19.96 133.08 -112.31
C VAL A 342 -19.34 131.93 -111.50
N VAL A 343 -18.00 131.77 -111.51
CA VAL A 343 -17.33 130.73 -110.69
C VAL A 343 -17.58 130.92 -109.20
N LYS A 344 -17.59 132.16 -108.70
CA LYS A 344 -17.94 132.45 -107.30
C LYS A 344 -19.39 132.08 -106.98
N LEU A 345 -20.34 132.41 -107.86
CA LEU A 345 -21.75 132.08 -107.66
C LEU A 345 -21.98 130.56 -107.65
N ILE A 346 -21.27 129.80 -108.48
CA ILE A 346 -21.31 128.33 -108.47
C ILE A 346 -20.62 127.77 -107.22
N ALA A 347 -19.44 128.26 -106.84
CA ALA A 347 -18.74 127.85 -105.61
C ALA A 347 -19.55 128.15 -104.33
N ALA A 348 -20.35 129.23 -104.34
CA ALA A 348 -21.26 129.60 -103.27
C ALA A 348 -22.63 128.90 -103.34
N GLY A 349 -22.86 128.01 -104.32
CA GLY A 349 -24.11 127.24 -104.48
C GLY A 349 -25.33 128.05 -104.91
N LYS A 350 -25.14 129.28 -105.42
CA LYS A 350 -26.24 130.20 -105.80
C LYS A 350 -26.79 129.97 -107.21
N VAL A 351 -26.17 129.09 -108.00
CA VAL A 351 -26.65 128.64 -109.32
C VAL A 351 -27.29 127.25 -109.14
N PRO A 352 -28.63 127.12 -109.22
CA PRO A 352 -29.28 125.83 -109.03
C PRO A 352 -28.80 124.78 -110.05
N ASN A 353 -28.66 123.54 -109.60
CA ASN A 353 -28.27 122.36 -110.39
C ASN A 353 -26.84 122.36 -110.99
N VAL A 354 -25.91 123.19 -110.47
CA VAL A 354 -24.48 123.19 -110.85
C VAL A 354 -23.59 123.30 -109.60
N GLN A 355 -22.51 122.51 -109.51
CA GLN A 355 -21.54 122.53 -108.38
C GLN A 355 -20.09 122.37 -108.85
N ILE A 356 -19.13 122.90 -108.08
CA ILE A 356 -17.68 122.69 -108.29
C ILE A 356 -17.19 121.62 -107.32
N ASN A 357 -16.65 120.52 -107.83
CA ASN A 357 -15.96 119.50 -107.03
C ASN A 357 -14.48 119.87 -106.91
N TYR A 358 -13.96 119.89 -105.67
CA TYR A 358 -12.57 120.25 -105.36
C TYR A 358 -11.64 119.05 -105.34
#